data_AF-A0A098M4C7-F1
#
_entry.id   AF-A0A098M4C7-F1
#
_cell.length_a   1.000
_cell.length_b   1.000
_cell.length_c   1.000
_cell.angle_alpha   90.00
_cell.angle_beta   90.00
_cell.angle_gamma   90.00
#
_symmetry.space_group_name_H-M   'P 1'
#
loop_
_entity.id
_entity.type
_entity.pdbx_description
1 polymer ?
#
loop_
_entity_poly.entity_id
_entity_poly.type
_entity_poly.pdbx_seq_one_letter_code
_entity_poly.pdbx_strand_id
1 'polypeptide(L)' 'MFSPKDEYGVIGNEIEVDSDVNEDRNREKQLDNSFEAWYGNIDDQVKNKLALTNVPQDNVFDAAVNLDEDQSED' A
#
# COMPACT_ATOMS: atom_id res chain seq x y z
N MET A 1 2.11 12.22 43.31
CA MET A 1 2.28 11.51 42.03
C MET A 1 2.46 12.59 40.99
N PHE A 2 3.69 12.86 40.57
CA PHE A 2 3.96 13.83 39.52
C PHE A 2 3.68 13.11 38.21
N SER A 3 2.63 13.49 37.50
CA SER A 3 2.53 13.12 36.09
C SER A 3 3.77 13.68 35.41
N PRO A 4 4.59 12.86 34.73
CA PRO A 4 5.68 13.40 33.95
C PRO A 4 5.03 14.37 32.96
N LYS A 5 5.44 15.64 33.01
CA LYS A 5 5.06 16.57 31.95
C LYS A 5 5.55 15.92 30.67
N ASP A 6 4.66 15.82 29.70
CA ASP A 6 4.99 15.33 28.37
C ASP A 6 5.87 16.38 27.68
N GLU A 7 7.12 16.43 28.11
CA GLU A 7 8.11 17.42 27.70
C GLU A 7 8.51 17.24 26.23
N TYR A 8 8.20 16.07 25.66
CA TYR A 8 8.54 15.65 24.31
C TYR A 8 7.32 15.31 23.44
N GLY A 9 6.09 15.52 23.92
CA GLY A 9 4.86 15.28 23.15
C GLY A 9 4.57 13.80 22.80
N VAL A 10 5.24 12.86 23.45
CA VAL A 10 5.23 11.41 23.10
C VAL A 10 3.96 10.71 23.58
N ILE A 11 3.11 11.35 24.38
CA ILE A 11 1.92 10.71 24.97
C ILE A 11 0.71 10.74 24.01
N GLY A 12 0.93 10.97 22.71
CA GLY A 12 -0.08 10.94 21.64
C GLY A 12 0.03 9.71 20.73
N ASN A 13 -1.06 9.37 20.03
CA ASN A 13 -1.11 8.31 19.01
C ASN A 13 -0.40 8.71 17.68
N GLU A 14 0.40 9.77 17.71
CA GLU A 14 1.13 10.29 16.54
C GLU A 14 2.48 9.55 16.45
N ILE A 15 2.94 9.30 15.23
CA ILE A 15 4.20 8.55 14.96
C ILE A 15 5.36 9.35 15.57
N GLU A 16 6.26 8.67 16.28
CA GLU A 16 7.23 9.30 17.19
C GLU A 16 8.08 10.43 16.61
N VAL A 17 8.36 11.37 17.50
CA VAL A 17 9.18 12.58 17.39
C VAL A 17 10.68 12.23 17.33
N ASP A 18 11.39 12.75 16.34
CA ASP A 18 12.86 12.82 16.37
C ASP A 18 13.29 13.64 17.60
N SER A 19 13.96 13.01 18.57
CA SER A 19 14.35 13.59 19.87
C SER A 19 15.42 14.70 19.79
N ASP A 20 15.57 15.40 18.66
CA ASP A 20 16.50 16.50 18.47
C ASP A 20 15.91 17.86 18.86
N VAL A 21 16.78 18.86 19.09
CA VAL A 21 16.41 20.17 19.67
C VAL A 21 15.68 21.07 18.65
N ASN A 22 15.60 20.66 17.37
CA ASN A 22 14.99 21.44 16.29
C ASN A 22 13.66 20.83 15.84
N GLU A 23 12.85 20.43 16.82
CA GLU A 23 11.50 19.91 16.65
C GLU A 23 10.56 20.99 16.07
N ASP A 24 10.61 21.18 14.75
CA ASP A 24 9.65 22.00 14.03
C ASP A 24 8.43 21.15 13.70
N ARG A 25 7.38 21.27 14.51
CA ARG A 25 6.10 20.56 14.32
C ARG A 25 5.52 20.71 12.92
N ASN A 26 5.77 21.82 12.21
CA ASN A 26 5.29 21.98 10.84
C ASN A 26 6.10 21.15 9.84
N ARG A 27 7.39 20.93 10.12
CA ARG A 27 8.26 20.05 9.32
C ARG A 27 7.85 18.60 9.52
N GLU A 28 7.66 18.17 10.77
CA GLU A 28 7.28 16.79 11.08
C GLU A 28 5.93 16.42 10.46
N LYS A 29 4.94 17.30 10.57
CA LYS A 29 3.65 17.10 9.91
C LYS A 29 3.76 16.96 8.39
N GLN A 30 4.71 17.67 7.76
CA GLN A 30 4.94 17.50 6.31
C GLN A 30 5.58 16.15 6.01
N LEU A 31 6.49 15.67 6.85
CA LEU A 31 7.12 14.37 6.72
C LEU A 31 6.08 13.25 6.88
N ASP A 32 5.23 13.31 7.90
CA ASP A 32 4.13 12.34 8.09
C ASP A 32 3.19 12.29 6.88
N ASN A 33 2.71 13.47 6.44
CA ASN A 33 1.85 13.54 5.25
C ASN A 33 2.55 12.98 3.99
N SER A 34 3.85 13.24 3.85
CA SER A 34 4.62 12.74 2.71
C SER A 34 4.80 11.22 2.75
N PHE A 35 4.99 10.66 3.95
CA PHE A 35 5.13 9.24 4.18
C PHE A 35 3.82 8.50 3.91
N GLU A 36 2.70 9.01 4.44
CA GLU A 36 1.37 8.46 4.19
C GLU A 36 1.02 8.47 2.69
N ALA A 37 1.28 9.58 2.00
CA ALA A 37 1.04 9.71 0.57
C ALA A 37 1.90 8.72 -0.25
N TRP A 38 3.18 8.56 0.13
CA TRP A 38 4.06 7.60 -0.51
C TRP A 38 3.60 6.15 -0.30
N TYR A 39 3.22 5.80 0.93
CA TYR A 39 2.75 4.46 1.27
C TYR A 39 1.45 4.10 0.53
N GLY A 40 0.48 5.02 0.48
CA GLY A 40 -0.77 4.84 -0.27
C GLY A 40 -0.54 4.62 -1.78
N ASN A 41 0.40 5.37 -2.37
CA ASN A 41 0.77 5.21 -3.78
C ASN A 41 1.38 3.83 -4.08
N ILE A 42 2.11 3.22 -3.14
CA ILE A 42 2.62 1.86 -3.31
C ILE A 42 1.47 0.85 -3.38
N ASP A 43 0.48 0.97 -2.50
CA ASP A 43 -0.69 0.08 -2.48
C ASP A 43 -1.46 0.15 -3.81
N ASP A 44 -1.66 1.36 -4.34
CA ASP A 44 -2.30 1.57 -5.64
C ASP A 44 -1.49 0.96 -6.80
N GLN A 45 -0.16 1.10 -6.78
CA GLN A 45 0.70 0.47 -7.79
C GLN A 45 0.65 -1.05 -7.74
N VAL A 46 0.59 -1.65 -6.54
CA VAL A 46 0.46 -3.10 -6.37
C VAL A 46 -0.87 -3.59 -6.93
N LYS A 47 -1.98 -2.92 -6.60
CA LYS A 47 -3.32 -3.26 -7.12
C LYS A 47 -3.39 -3.17 -8.65
N ASN A 48 -2.85 -2.09 -9.22
CA ASN A 48 -2.83 -1.90 -10.68
C ASN A 48 -1.99 -2.98 -11.38
N LYS A 49 -0.82 -3.32 -10.83
CA LYS A 49 0.01 -4.39 -11.39
C LYS A 49 -0.69 -5.74 -11.28
N LEU A 50 -1.30 -6.06 -10.14
CA LEU A 50 -2.05 -7.30 -9.97
C LEU A 50 -3.19 -7.41 -10.98
N ALA A 51 -3.94 -6.32 -11.21
CA ALA A 51 -5.00 -6.29 -12.21
C ALA A 51 -4.49 -6.53 -13.63
N LEU A 52 -3.32 -5.98 -13.99
CA LEU A 52 -2.70 -6.16 -15.31
C LEU A 52 -2.11 -7.56 -15.50
N THR A 53 -1.55 -8.16 -14.44
CA THR A 53 -0.92 -9.47 -14.50
C THR A 53 -1.88 -10.62 -14.23
N ASN A 54 -3.17 -10.33 -13.99
CA ASN A 54 -4.19 -11.36 -13.82
C ASN A 54 -4.59 -11.93 -15.19
N VAL A 55 -3.68 -12.71 -15.78
CA VAL A 55 -3.89 -13.41 -17.04
C VAL A 55 -4.46 -14.79 -16.73
N PRO A 56 -5.48 -15.27 -17.49
CA PRO A 56 -5.95 -16.64 -17.38
C PRO A 56 -4.80 -17.63 -17.44
N GLN A 57 -4.82 -18.65 -16.57
CA GLN A 57 -3.78 -19.69 -16.54
C GLN A 57 -3.87 -20.64 -17.74
N ASP A 58 -5.02 -20.67 -18.40
CA ASP A 58 -5.24 -21.50 -19.57
C ASP A 58 -4.47 -20.92 -20.75
N ASN A 59 -3.61 -21.74 -21.37
CA ASN A 59 -2.96 -21.34 -22.60
C ASN A 59 -4.02 -21.21 -23.70
N VAL A 60 -3.87 -20.20 -24.56
CA VAL A 60 -4.75 -19.98 -25.72
C VAL A 60 -4.86 -21.23 -26.60
N PHE A 61 -3.78 -22.01 -26.70
CA PHE A 61 -3.77 -23.27 -27.44
C PHE A 61 -4.57 -24.38 -26.73
N ASP A 62 -4.51 -24.47 -25.41
CA ASP A 62 -5.26 -25.47 -24.63
C ASP A 62 -6.77 -25.16 -24.64
N ALA A 63 -7.14 -23.88 -24.62
CA ALA A 63 -8.54 -23.44 -24.75
C ALA A 63 -9.14 -23.71 -26.14
N ALA A 64 -8.33 -23.66 -27.20
CA ALA A 64 -8.77 -23.92 -28.56
C ALA A 64 -9.02 -25.41 -28.84
N VAL A 65 -8.27 -26.31 -28.18
CA VAL A 65 -8.44 -27.76 -28.32
C VAL A 65 -9.85 -28.20 -27.88
N ASN A 66 -10.40 -27.59 -26.84
CA ASN A 66 -11.75 -27.91 -26.35
C ASN A 66 -12.87 -27.29 -27.21
N LEU A 67 -12.58 -26.34 -28.10
CA LEU A 67 -13.59 -25.70 -28.95
C LEU A 67 -13.93 -26.54 -30.19
N ASP A 68 -12.96 -27.29 -30.71
CA ASP A 68 -13.14 -28.16 -31.89
C ASP A 68 -13.87 -29.47 -31.55
N GLU A 69 -13.85 -29.91 -30.29
CA GLU A 69 -14.57 -31.13 -29.87
C GLU A 69 -16.10 -30.91 -29.77
N ASP A 70 -16.55 -29.72 -29.37
CA ASP A 70 -17.98 -29.36 -29.24
C ASP A 70 -18.70 -29.08 -30.58
N GLN A 71 -17.98 -29.03 -31.71
CA GLN A 71 -18.60 -28.83 -33.04
C GLN A 71 -18.91 -30.15 -33.77
N SER A 72 -18.81 -31.29 -33.09
CA SER A 72 -18.91 -32.62 -33.70
C SER A 72 -20.06 -33.51 -33.17
N GLU A 73 -21.11 -32.92 -32.58
CA GLU A 73 -22.35 -33.64 -32.27
C GLU A 73 -23.52 -33.12 -33.13
N ASP A 74 -23.88 -33.95 -34.13
CA ASP A 74 -25.10 -34.07 -34.98
C ASP A 74 -25.97 -32.84 -35.36
#